data_AF-A0A940UES4-F1
#
_entry.id   AF-A0A940UES4-F1
#
_cell.length_a   1.000
_cell.length_b   1.000
_cell.length_c   1.000
_cell.angle_alpha   90.00
_cell.angle_beta   90.00
_cell.angle_gamma   90.00
#
_symmetry.space_group_name_H-M   'P 1'
#
loop_
_entity.id
_entity.type
_entity.pdbx_description
1 polymer ?
#
loop_
_entity_poly.entity_id
_entity_poly.type
_entity_poly.pdbx_seq_one_letter_code
_entity_poly.pdbx_strand_id
1 'polypeptide(L)'
;MRTPPRKKIWKGLAVFVALFVLLGGMGTDLFLWPSVVEAQNSERASLNSHHPLVRQAIDAHHRHMDTLHKIPDVVGTGVGIGPDGLPAIKVFAREEGVRGIPAWLDFIPVNIEVTGMVVALGNTTAQYRPAPIGVSTGHPAITAGTIGARVKDANGNVYALSNNHVYANSNNALIGDPVLQPGPFDGGTATDPADIIGTLYDFEPINFSGGVNYIDAALALSSTTDLGNATLTDGYGTPGSAAIEAAINMPVQKYGRTTSLTRGTISAINVAVLVCYQQWNNTCTKSAYFYDQIQISSAGFSAGGDSGSLIVTDDANKNPVGLLFAGSDTTTFANRIQRVLGAFAVTIDGDAGPTPTPPEAPTALTATAVSRTQINLAWLDKSGNETGFKIERCKGSTCTNFSQIATVGANVKSYSNTRLTKNTTYRYRIRAYNAAGNSAYSNTASATTPR
;
A
#
# COMPACT_ATOMS: atom_id res chain seq x y z
N MET A 1 13.90 -11.01 81.82
CA MET A 1 14.82 -11.98 81.20
C MET A 1 14.11 -12.68 80.02
N ARG A 2 14.87 -13.36 79.14
CA ARG A 2 14.42 -13.79 77.79
C ARG A 2 13.61 -15.11 77.77
N THR A 3 12.56 -15.15 76.92
CA THR A 3 11.99 -16.24 76.06
C THR A 3 12.27 -17.73 76.31
N PRO A 4 11.42 -18.72 75.86
CA PRO A 4 10.28 -18.69 74.90
C PRO A 4 9.00 -19.33 75.56
N PRO A 5 8.13 -20.23 75.01
CA PRO A 5 7.81 -20.66 73.62
C PRO A 5 6.29 -20.88 73.22
N ARG A 6 6.05 -20.85 71.89
CA ARG A 6 5.09 -21.62 71.04
C ARG A 6 3.53 -21.62 71.24
N LYS A 7 2.87 -21.08 70.19
CA LYS A 7 1.69 -21.56 69.41
C LYS A 7 0.31 -21.88 70.07
N LYS A 8 -0.72 -21.11 69.67
CA LYS A 8 -2.11 -21.49 69.20
C LYS A 8 -2.80 -20.19 68.71
N ILE A 9 -3.19 -19.97 67.45
CA ILE A 9 -4.33 -20.44 66.61
C ILE A 9 -5.76 -20.17 67.19
N TRP A 10 -6.66 -19.69 66.30
CA TRP A 10 -8.15 -19.64 66.32
C TRP A 10 -8.90 -18.40 66.87
N LYS A 11 -9.67 -17.77 65.97
CA LYS A 11 -11.15 -17.60 65.91
C LYS A 11 -11.43 -16.56 64.79
N GLY A 12 -12.42 -16.60 63.92
CA GLY A 12 -13.68 -17.34 63.65
C GLY A 12 -14.33 -16.58 62.46
N LEU A 13 -15.46 -16.96 61.84
CA LEU A 13 -16.56 -17.83 62.25
C LEU A 13 -17.42 -18.17 61.00
N ALA A 14 -17.85 -19.44 60.85
CA ALA A 14 -19.12 -19.95 60.25
C ALA A 14 -19.63 -19.51 58.84
N VAL A 15 -20.52 -20.22 58.13
CA VAL A 15 -21.04 -21.62 58.07
C VAL A 15 -21.85 -21.70 56.75
N PHE A 16 -21.85 -22.84 56.04
CA PHE A 16 -23.10 -23.48 55.56
C PHE A 16 -22.86 -24.95 55.17
N VAL A 17 -23.93 -25.76 55.21
CA VAL A 17 -23.90 -27.23 55.31
C VAL A 17 -24.31 -27.91 54.00
N ALA A 18 -23.69 -29.05 53.69
CA ALA A 18 -24.24 -30.09 52.81
C ALA A 18 -24.03 -31.48 53.45
N LEU A 19 -24.96 -32.42 53.23
CA LEU A 19 -25.10 -33.68 53.99
C LEU A 19 -25.22 -34.91 53.05
N PHE A 20 -24.99 -36.12 53.59
CA PHE A 20 -25.11 -37.47 52.98
C PHE A 20 -23.97 -37.90 52.01
N VAL A 21 -22.94 -38.68 52.36
CA VAL A 21 -22.76 -39.91 53.19
C VAL A 21 -23.16 -41.25 52.50
N LEU A 22 -22.13 -42.07 52.25
CA LEU A 22 -22.01 -43.55 52.14
C LEU A 22 -22.38 -44.37 50.86
N LEU A 23 -21.35 -45.09 50.40
CA LEU A 23 -21.27 -46.48 49.88
C LEU A 23 -22.42 -47.10 49.06
N GLY A 24 -22.10 -47.51 47.82
CA GLY A 24 -22.85 -48.49 47.03
C GLY A 24 -22.13 -48.78 45.71
N GLY A 25 -22.00 -50.06 45.32
CA GLY A 25 -21.25 -50.46 44.12
C GLY A 25 -22.12 -50.89 42.94
N MET A 26 -21.50 -50.94 41.76
CA MET A 26 -21.86 -51.73 40.57
C MET A 26 -23.24 -51.51 39.92
N GLY A 27 -23.23 -50.73 38.83
CA GLY A 27 -23.85 -51.17 37.56
C GLY A 27 -25.28 -50.69 37.25
N THR A 28 -25.41 -49.85 36.23
CA THR A 28 -25.97 -50.22 34.90
C THR A 28 -25.96 -49.00 33.97
N ASP A 29 -25.70 -49.21 32.69
CA ASP A 29 -25.66 -48.14 31.69
C ASP A 29 -27.05 -47.53 31.44
N LEU A 30 -27.11 -46.19 31.36
CA LEU A 30 -28.23 -45.50 30.72
C LEU A 30 -27.72 -44.28 29.94
N PHE A 31 -27.99 -44.28 28.63
CA PHE A 31 -27.56 -43.26 27.67
C PHE A 31 -28.12 -41.86 27.99
N LEU A 32 -27.25 -40.85 28.13
CA LEU A 32 -27.60 -39.43 27.95
C LEU A 32 -26.46 -38.61 27.28
N TRP A 33 -26.55 -38.53 25.95
CA TRP A 33 -26.20 -37.41 25.03
C TRP A 33 -24.73 -36.90 24.94
N PRO A 34 -24.19 -36.71 23.70
CA PRO A 34 -22.84 -36.13 23.47
C PRO A 34 -22.63 -34.69 23.95
N SER A 35 -23.70 -33.95 24.22
CA SER A 35 -23.70 -32.48 24.40
C SER A 35 -22.93 -31.97 25.63
N VAL A 36 -22.53 -32.83 26.56
CA VAL A 36 -21.73 -32.44 27.74
C VAL A 36 -20.23 -32.40 27.44
N VAL A 37 -19.75 -33.22 26.49
CA VAL A 37 -18.31 -33.27 26.11
C VAL A 37 -17.95 -32.12 25.17
N GLU A 38 -18.85 -31.70 24.28
CA GLU A 38 -18.67 -30.48 23.48
C GLU A 38 -18.73 -29.21 24.35
N ALA A 39 -19.59 -29.18 25.37
CA ALA A 39 -19.68 -28.04 26.29
C ALA A 39 -18.38 -27.84 27.10
N GLN A 40 -17.69 -28.90 27.54
CA GLN A 40 -16.41 -28.76 28.27
C GLN A 40 -15.19 -28.47 27.41
N ASN A 41 -15.24 -28.73 26.10
CA ASN A 41 -14.18 -28.27 25.17
C ASN A 41 -14.41 -26.82 24.70
N SER A 42 -15.61 -26.27 24.84
CA SER A 42 -15.94 -24.91 24.41
C SER A 42 -15.41 -23.77 25.29
N GLU A 43 -14.89 -24.06 26.49
CA GLU A 43 -14.24 -23.06 27.37
C GLU A 43 -12.71 -22.95 27.20
N ARG A 44 -12.09 -23.79 26.34
CA ARG A 44 -10.81 -23.44 25.70
C ARG A 44 -11.03 -22.64 24.41
N ALA A 45 -12.04 -21.78 24.43
CA ALA A 45 -12.31 -20.82 23.38
C ALA A 45 -11.08 -19.94 23.11
N SER A 46 -10.92 -19.55 21.84
CA SER A 46 -9.98 -18.52 21.40
C SER A 46 -9.87 -17.38 22.42
N LEU A 47 -8.67 -17.16 22.98
CA LEU A 47 -8.36 -16.06 23.90
C LEU A 47 -8.27 -14.72 23.14
N ASN A 48 -9.36 -14.36 22.48
CA ASN A 48 -9.55 -13.11 21.77
C ASN A 48 -10.15 -12.03 22.71
N SER A 49 -10.30 -10.81 22.19
CA SER A 49 -10.83 -9.63 22.90
C SER A 49 -12.27 -9.76 23.45
N HIS A 50 -12.97 -10.86 23.16
CA HIS A 50 -14.30 -11.15 23.69
C HIS A 50 -14.27 -12.14 24.86
N HIS A 51 -13.14 -12.83 25.08
CA HIS A 51 -12.99 -13.78 26.18
C HIS A 51 -12.99 -13.06 27.54
N PRO A 52 -13.77 -13.48 28.55
CA PRO A 52 -13.92 -12.74 29.82
C PRO A 52 -12.60 -12.44 30.54
N LEU A 53 -11.69 -13.43 30.64
CA LEU A 53 -10.38 -13.24 31.27
C LEU A 53 -9.46 -12.30 30.47
N VAL A 54 -9.60 -12.25 29.14
CA VAL A 54 -8.83 -11.35 28.28
C VAL A 54 -9.38 -9.92 28.41
N ARG A 55 -10.70 -9.75 28.49
CA ARG A 55 -11.33 -8.46 28.79
C ARG A 55 -10.91 -7.93 30.16
N GLN A 56 -10.88 -8.76 31.20
CA GLN A 56 -10.40 -8.37 32.52
C GLN A 56 -8.95 -7.88 32.48
N ALA A 57 -8.08 -8.55 31.71
CA ALA A 57 -6.70 -8.12 31.49
C ALA A 57 -6.60 -6.83 30.66
N ILE A 58 -7.44 -6.64 29.64
CA ILE A 58 -7.53 -5.41 28.82
C ILE A 58 -8.01 -4.23 29.68
N ASP A 59 -9.04 -4.42 30.51
CA ASP A 59 -9.56 -3.38 31.39
C ASP A 59 -8.54 -2.97 32.46
N ALA A 60 -7.78 -3.94 33.00
CA ALA A 60 -6.64 -3.67 33.88
C ALA A 60 -5.51 -2.93 33.14
N HIS A 61 -5.14 -3.39 31.94
CA HIS A 61 -4.14 -2.74 31.10
C HIS A 61 -4.52 -1.29 30.78
N HIS A 62 -5.75 -1.02 30.35
CA HIS A 62 -6.24 0.33 30.08
C HIS A 62 -6.22 1.25 31.31
N ARG A 63 -6.49 0.74 32.52
CA ARG A 63 -6.40 1.55 33.74
C ARG A 63 -4.96 1.96 34.10
N HIS A 64 -3.97 1.15 33.70
CA HIS A 64 -2.58 1.31 34.13
C HIS A 64 -1.60 1.68 33.00
N MET A 65 -2.01 1.68 31.73
CA MET A 65 -1.13 1.96 30.58
C MET A 65 -0.43 3.32 30.69
N ASP A 66 -1.13 4.37 31.12
CA ASP A 66 -0.56 5.70 31.33
C ASP A 66 0.47 5.77 32.46
N THR A 67 0.39 4.86 33.45
CA THR A 67 1.40 4.75 34.50
C THR A 67 2.58 3.90 34.07
N LEU A 68 2.35 2.83 33.30
CA LEU A 68 3.40 1.99 32.74
C LEU A 68 4.25 2.74 31.71
N HIS A 69 3.65 3.52 30.81
CA HIS A 69 4.37 4.35 29.83
C HIS A 69 5.16 5.53 30.46
N LYS A 70 4.97 5.82 31.75
CA LYS A 70 5.79 6.79 32.51
C LYS A 70 7.00 6.17 33.20
N ILE A 71 7.11 4.84 33.20
CA ILE A 71 8.29 4.15 33.70
C ILE A 71 9.39 4.31 32.63
N PRO A 72 10.59 4.82 32.98
CA PRO A 72 11.71 4.87 32.05
C PRO A 72 11.98 3.51 31.42
N ASP A 73 12.34 3.51 30.14
CA ASP A 73 12.74 2.32 29.38
C ASP A 73 11.65 1.25 29.17
N VAL A 74 10.39 1.54 29.52
CA VAL A 74 9.22 0.88 28.93
C VAL A 74 8.96 1.47 27.54
N VAL A 75 8.98 0.62 26.51
CA VAL A 75 8.83 1.00 25.09
C VAL A 75 7.46 0.63 24.51
N GLY A 76 6.65 -0.13 25.24
CA GLY A 76 5.28 -0.45 24.88
C GLY A 76 4.60 -1.34 25.91
N THR A 77 3.27 -1.44 25.83
CA THR A 77 2.48 -2.31 26.71
C THR A 77 1.32 -2.96 25.96
N GLY A 78 0.81 -4.09 26.46
CA GLY A 78 -0.32 -4.80 25.85
C GLY A 78 -0.87 -5.91 26.74
N VAL A 79 -1.75 -6.74 26.18
CA VAL A 79 -2.25 -7.97 26.81
C VAL A 79 -1.83 -9.17 25.97
N GLY A 80 -1.28 -10.18 26.62
CA GLY A 80 -0.85 -11.43 26.00
C GLY A 80 -1.05 -12.60 26.96
N ILE A 81 -0.27 -13.66 26.78
CA ILE A 81 -0.33 -14.86 27.60
C ILE A 81 0.92 -14.95 28.51
N GLY A 82 0.70 -15.34 29.76
CA GLY A 82 1.73 -15.60 30.76
C GLY A 82 2.35 -17.01 30.62
N PRO A 83 3.44 -17.31 31.34
CA PRO A 83 4.07 -18.63 31.32
C PRO A 83 3.18 -19.76 31.85
N ASP A 84 2.12 -19.41 32.57
CA ASP A 84 1.06 -20.28 33.10
C ASP A 84 -0.06 -20.58 32.08
N GLY A 85 -0.03 -19.95 30.90
CA GLY A 85 -1.06 -20.06 29.87
C GLY A 85 -2.29 -19.18 30.11
N LEU A 86 -2.27 -18.27 31.09
CA LEU A 86 -3.38 -17.36 31.40
C LEU A 86 -3.13 -15.94 30.84
N PRO A 87 -4.18 -15.11 30.66
CA PRO A 87 -4.01 -13.72 30.24
C PRO A 87 -3.15 -12.91 31.23
N ALA A 88 -2.16 -12.21 30.69
CA ALA A 88 -1.18 -11.41 31.42
C ALA A 88 -1.00 -10.04 30.74
N ILE A 89 -0.63 -9.03 31.52
CA ILE A 89 -0.20 -7.74 30.96
C ILE A 89 1.24 -7.89 30.49
N LYS A 90 1.48 -7.55 29.23
CA LYS A 90 2.81 -7.53 28.62
C LYS A 90 3.40 -6.12 28.73
N VAL A 91 4.63 -6.04 29.22
CA VAL A 91 5.43 -4.82 29.23
C VAL A 91 6.68 -5.06 28.40
N PHE A 92 6.81 -4.30 27.32
CA PHE A 92 7.97 -4.36 26.43
C PHE A 92 9.02 -3.37 26.96
N ALA A 93 10.20 -3.88 27.29
CA ALA A 93 11.29 -3.15 27.94
C ALA A 93 12.48 -2.98 26.98
N ARG A 94 13.13 -1.81 27.04
CA ARG A 94 14.32 -1.50 26.22
C ARG A 94 15.53 -2.35 26.61
N GLU A 95 15.68 -2.65 27.89
CA GLU A 95 16.82 -3.39 28.44
C GLU A 95 16.40 -4.30 29.61
N GLU A 96 17.32 -5.16 30.08
CA GLU A 96 17.09 -5.98 31.27
C GLU A 96 17.11 -5.12 32.55
N GLY A 97 16.29 -5.50 33.54
CA GLY A 97 16.37 -4.91 34.88
C GLY A 97 15.67 -3.56 35.08
N VAL A 98 14.83 -3.12 34.12
CA VAL A 98 13.99 -1.91 34.24
C VAL A 98 13.21 -1.92 35.56
N ARG A 99 13.42 -0.88 36.37
CA ARG A 99 12.87 -0.77 37.74
C ARG A 99 11.52 -0.07 37.74
N GLY A 100 10.68 -0.42 38.71
CA GLY A 100 9.39 0.22 38.93
C GLY A 100 8.21 -0.43 38.19
N ILE A 101 8.48 -1.42 37.32
CA ILE A 101 7.42 -2.27 36.74
C ILE A 101 6.86 -3.16 37.87
N PRO A 102 5.56 -3.08 38.21
CA PRO A 102 4.96 -3.94 39.22
C PRO A 102 4.79 -5.35 38.66
N ALA A 103 4.95 -6.38 39.51
CA ALA A 103 4.76 -7.78 39.10
C ALA A 103 3.28 -8.16 38.88
N TRP A 104 2.35 -7.35 39.38
CA TRP A 104 0.90 -7.57 39.31
C TRP A 104 0.16 -6.23 39.20
N LEU A 105 -0.92 -6.20 38.43
CA LEU A 105 -1.84 -5.05 38.28
C LEU A 105 -3.27 -5.57 38.28
N ASP A 106 -4.13 -5.06 39.17
CA ASP A 106 -5.52 -5.53 39.34
C ASP A 106 -5.65 -7.08 39.42
N PHE A 107 -4.70 -7.73 40.10
CA PHE A 107 -4.56 -9.19 40.23
C PHE A 107 -4.21 -9.95 38.93
N ILE A 108 -3.91 -9.25 37.83
CA ILE A 108 -3.38 -9.81 36.59
C ILE A 108 -1.83 -9.81 36.66
N PRO A 109 -1.14 -10.90 36.30
CA PRO A 109 0.32 -10.94 36.32
C PRO A 109 0.89 -10.04 35.22
N VAL A 110 2.01 -9.39 35.53
CA VAL A 110 2.79 -8.61 34.56
C VAL A 110 3.98 -9.44 34.09
N ASN A 111 4.12 -9.60 32.78
CA ASN A 111 5.21 -10.31 32.13
C ASN A 111 6.06 -9.29 31.35
N ILE A 112 7.34 -9.20 31.70
CA ILE A 112 8.31 -8.28 31.08
C ILE A 112 9.01 -9.01 29.95
N GLU A 113 9.01 -8.40 28.77
CA GLU A 113 9.66 -8.90 27.57
C GLU A 113 10.68 -7.87 27.10
N VAL A 114 11.97 -8.24 27.05
CA VAL A 114 13.04 -7.32 26.66
C VAL A 114 13.13 -7.29 25.13
N THR A 115 12.75 -6.16 24.54
CA THR A 115 12.59 -5.99 23.08
C THR A 115 13.66 -5.11 22.45
N GLY A 116 14.45 -4.38 23.25
CA GLY A 116 15.23 -3.26 22.72
C GLY A 116 14.35 -2.03 22.43
N MET A 117 14.92 -1.04 21.75
CA MET A 117 14.17 0.12 21.26
C MET A 117 13.32 -0.28 20.05
N VAL A 118 12.00 -0.09 20.14
CA VAL A 118 11.08 -0.30 19.01
C VAL A 118 11.23 0.86 18.02
N VAL A 119 11.60 0.55 16.77
CA VAL A 119 11.81 1.52 15.68
C VAL A 119 11.06 1.08 14.42
N ALA A 120 10.71 2.04 13.55
CA ALA A 120 10.27 1.73 12.19
C ALA A 120 11.45 1.21 11.36
N LEU A 121 11.26 0.12 10.59
CA LEU A 121 12.33 -0.52 9.85
C LEU A 121 12.37 -0.08 8.39
N GLY A 122 13.35 0.78 8.08
CA GLY A 122 13.71 1.25 6.74
C GLY A 122 14.72 2.40 6.88
N ASN A 123 16.03 2.13 6.82
CA ASN A 123 17.05 3.17 6.95
C ASN A 123 17.28 3.91 5.61
N THR A 124 16.30 4.71 5.23
CA THR A 124 16.30 5.57 4.02
C THR A 124 17.48 6.54 3.92
N THR A 125 18.27 6.70 4.98
CA THR A 125 19.45 7.57 5.06
C THR A 125 20.80 6.83 4.98
N ALA A 126 20.80 5.49 4.93
CA ALA A 126 22.03 4.71 4.81
C ALA A 126 22.64 4.76 3.39
N GLN A 127 23.93 4.41 3.28
CA GLN A 127 24.59 4.10 2.01
C GLN A 127 24.15 2.73 1.50
N TYR A 128 23.85 2.63 0.20
CA TYR A 128 23.40 1.41 -0.48
C TYR A 128 24.02 1.30 -1.87
N ARG A 129 24.47 0.09 -2.27
CA ARG A 129 24.88 -0.20 -3.66
C ARG A 129 24.34 -1.57 -4.10
N PRO A 130 23.54 -1.66 -5.19
CA PRO A 130 22.92 -0.54 -5.91
C PRO A 130 21.95 0.25 -5.01
N ALA A 131 21.90 1.57 -5.18
CA ALA A 131 21.03 2.46 -4.41
C ALA A 131 19.55 2.25 -4.75
N PRO A 132 18.67 1.87 -3.80
CA PRO A 132 17.24 1.79 -4.04
C PRO A 132 16.65 3.14 -4.44
N ILE A 133 15.52 3.14 -5.15
CA ILE A 133 14.77 4.38 -5.32
C ILE A 133 14.06 4.75 -4.00
N GLY A 134 13.80 6.03 -3.79
CA GLY A 134 13.12 6.55 -2.62
C GLY A 134 14.02 6.72 -1.36
N VAL A 135 15.33 6.52 -1.47
CA VAL A 135 16.32 6.79 -0.40
C VAL A 135 17.02 8.15 -0.59
N SER A 136 17.78 8.56 0.42
CA SER A 136 18.56 9.81 0.46
C SER A 136 19.56 9.95 -0.69
N THR A 137 19.62 11.14 -1.27
CA THR A 137 20.58 11.54 -2.30
C THR A 137 20.74 13.07 -2.36
N GLY A 138 21.73 13.57 -3.10
CA GLY A 138 21.81 14.99 -3.42
C GLY A 138 23.09 15.43 -4.12
N HIS A 139 23.07 16.65 -4.63
CA HIS A 139 24.28 17.42 -4.99
C HIS A 139 25.08 17.81 -3.72
N PRO A 140 26.42 17.82 -3.73
CA PRO A 140 27.25 18.12 -2.56
C PRO A 140 26.97 19.47 -1.88
N ALA A 141 26.40 20.44 -2.60
CA ALA A 141 26.12 21.79 -2.09
C ALA A 141 24.67 21.99 -1.61
N ILE A 142 23.88 20.91 -1.49
CA ILE A 142 22.52 20.94 -0.90
C ILE A 142 22.46 20.14 0.40
N THR A 143 21.28 20.04 1.02
CA THR A 143 21.05 19.20 2.21
C THR A 143 20.87 17.73 1.82
N ALA A 144 19.66 17.31 1.47
CA ALA A 144 19.33 16.03 0.88
C ALA A 144 17.95 16.09 0.21
N GLY A 145 17.75 15.23 -0.77
CA GLY A 145 16.45 14.88 -1.34
C GLY A 145 16.32 13.38 -1.50
N THR A 146 15.48 12.96 -2.44
CA THR A 146 15.12 11.57 -2.68
C THR A 146 15.45 11.15 -4.12
N ILE A 147 15.98 9.94 -4.30
CA ILE A 147 16.10 9.30 -5.63
C ILE A 147 14.68 8.98 -6.11
N GLY A 148 14.19 9.62 -7.16
CA GLY A 148 12.83 9.39 -7.65
C GLY A 148 12.68 8.06 -8.37
N ALA A 149 13.42 7.92 -9.46
CA ALA A 149 13.36 6.76 -10.33
C ALA A 149 14.73 6.46 -10.95
N ARG A 150 14.94 5.20 -11.33
CA ARG A 150 15.88 4.84 -12.38
C ARG A 150 15.17 5.00 -13.73
N VAL A 151 15.78 5.73 -14.65
CA VAL A 151 15.24 5.96 -16.00
C VAL A 151 16.28 5.58 -17.05
N LYS A 152 15.81 5.32 -18.28
CA LYS A 152 16.65 4.96 -19.43
C LYS A 152 16.31 5.79 -20.66
N ASP A 153 17.32 6.19 -21.42
CA ASP A 153 17.13 6.74 -22.77
C ASP A 153 16.92 5.62 -23.81
N ALA A 154 16.72 6.00 -25.07
CA ALA A 154 16.56 5.07 -26.19
C ALA A 154 17.83 4.24 -26.51
N ASN A 155 19.00 4.62 -26.00
CA ASN A 155 20.27 3.90 -26.16
C ASN A 155 20.51 2.89 -25.02
N GLY A 156 19.69 2.92 -23.97
CA GLY A 156 19.84 2.12 -22.76
C GLY A 156 20.78 2.72 -21.71
N ASN A 157 21.21 3.97 -21.86
CA ASN A 157 21.95 4.70 -20.83
C ASN A 157 21.06 4.86 -19.59
N VAL A 158 21.65 4.73 -18.40
CA VAL A 158 20.93 4.71 -17.12
C VAL A 158 21.11 6.04 -16.39
N TYR A 159 20.03 6.57 -15.84
CA TYR A 159 20.05 7.81 -15.07
C TYR A 159 19.27 7.68 -13.77
N ALA A 160 19.75 8.36 -12.72
CA ALA A 160 18.93 8.69 -11.56
C ALA A 160 18.11 9.94 -11.89
N LEU A 161 16.80 9.90 -11.66
CA LEU A 161 15.90 11.04 -11.75
C LEU A 161 15.61 11.60 -10.36
N SER A 162 15.75 12.91 -10.17
CA SER A 162 15.27 13.65 -8.99
C SER A 162 14.88 15.08 -9.41
N ASN A 163 14.69 16.00 -8.45
CA ASN A 163 14.42 17.41 -8.74
C ASN A 163 15.69 18.18 -9.15
N ASN A 164 15.53 19.29 -9.87
CA ASN A 164 16.61 20.26 -10.13
C ASN A 164 17.14 20.80 -8.80
N HIS A 165 16.28 21.15 -7.84
CA HIS A 165 16.79 21.62 -6.54
C HIS A 165 17.52 20.55 -5.71
N VAL A 166 17.45 19.26 -6.11
CA VAL A 166 18.17 18.15 -5.46
C VAL A 166 19.50 17.82 -6.15
N TYR A 167 19.54 17.73 -7.49
CA TYR A 167 20.77 17.39 -8.25
C TYR A 167 21.46 18.57 -8.92
N ALA A 168 20.72 19.63 -9.30
CA ALA A 168 21.23 20.80 -9.99
C ALA A 168 21.35 22.06 -9.11
N ASN A 169 21.19 21.91 -7.79
CA ASN A 169 21.30 22.98 -6.79
C ASN A 169 20.51 24.26 -7.15
N SER A 170 19.26 24.11 -7.61
CA SER A 170 18.40 25.23 -8.02
C SER A 170 19.03 26.12 -9.11
N ASN A 171 19.55 25.48 -10.16
CA ASN A 171 20.36 25.97 -11.28
C ASN A 171 21.82 26.37 -10.97
N ASN A 172 22.33 26.14 -9.76
CA ASN A 172 23.69 26.57 -9.39
C ASN A 172 24.78 25.49 -9.59
N ALA A 173 24.40 24.27 -9.97
CA ALA A 173 25.36 23.18 -10.26
C ALA A 173 25.85 23.23 -11.72
N LEU A 174 26.95 22.52 -11.99
CA LEU A 174 27.51 22.31 -13.32
C LEU A 174 27.25 20.88 -13.81
N ILE A 175 26.99 20.72 -15.11
CA ILE A 175 26.95 19.38 -15.73
C ILE A 175 28.32 18.70 -15.52
N GLY A 176 28.29 17.48 -15.00
CA GLY A 176 29.46 16.74 -14.53
C GLY A 176 29.68 16.75 -13.01
N ASP A 177 28.98 17.60 -12.25
CA ASP A 177 29.07 17.59 -10.78
C ASP A 177 28.64 16.23 -10.20
N PRO A 178 29.30 15.71 -9.16
CA PRO A 178 28.96 14.41 -8.59
C PRO A 178 27.59 14.43 -7.91
N VAL A 179 26.88 13.31 -7.96
CA VAL A 179 25.61 13.08 -7.27
C VAL A 179 25.79 11.96 -6.26
N LEU A 180 25.43 12.25 -5.01
CA LEU A 180 25.77 11.45 -3.83
C LEU A 180 24.60 10.57 -3.38
N GLN A 181 24.92 9.41 -2.82
CA GLN A 181 24.02 8.53 -2.09
C GLN A 181 24.82 7.90 -0.92
N PRO A 182 24.53 8.28 0.33
CA PRO A 182 23.42 9.15 0.76
C PRO A 182 23.68 10.63 0.42
N GLY A 183 22.70 11.51 0.66
CA GLY A 183 22.88 12.96 0.48
C GLY A 183 23.74 13.60 1.58
N PRO A 184 24.27 14.82 1.38
CA PRO A 184 25.16 15.49 2.34
C PRO A 184 24.65 15.57 3.79
N PHE A 185 23.36 15.85 3.97
CA PHE A 185 22.73 15.94 5.30
C PHE A 185 22.77 14.60 6.06
N ASP A 186 22.88 13.48 5.35
CA ASP A 186 22.95 12.13 5.91
C ASP A 186 24.38 11.57 5.93
N GLY A 187 25.38 12.43 5.72
CA GLY A 187 26.80 12.09 5.83
C GLY A 187 27.50 11.78 4.51
N GLY A 188 26.81 11.78 3.38
CA GLY A 188 27.44 11.54 2.07
C GLY A 188 28.40 12.65 1.65
N THR A 189 29.55 12.31 1.08
CA THR A 189 30.58 13.30 0.70
C THR A 189 31.17 13.04 -0.68
N ALA A 190 31.42 14.12 -1.44
CA ALA A 190 32.14 14.06 -2.71
C ALA A 190 33.63 13.66 -2.56
N THR A 191 34.16 13.60 -1.34
CA THR A 191 35.52 13.12 -1.06
C THR A 191 35.62 11.61 -0.98
N ASP A 192 34.51 10.89 -0.81
CA ASP A 192 34.48 9.43 -0.83
C ASP A 192 33.89 8.95 -2.16
N PRO A 193 34.67 8.30 -3.04
CA PRO A 193 34.15 7.72 -4.26
C PRO A 193 33.04 6.68 -4.03
N ALA A 194 32.98 6.06 -2.85
CA ALA A 194 31.93 5.11 -2.48
C ALA A 194 30.56 5.79 -2.29
N ASP A 195 30.50 7.10 -2.03
CA ASP A 195 29.25 7.87 -1.92
C ASP A 195 28.72 8.36 -3.26
N ILE A 196 29.52 8.39 -4.32
CA ILE A 196 29.10 8.86 -5.64
C ILE A 196 28.28 7.74 -6.33
N ILE A 197 27.07 8.04 -6.82
CA ILE A 197 26.27 7.14 -7.68
C ILE A 197 26.25 7.57 -9.15
N GLY A 198 26.69 8.78 -9.44
CA GLY A 198 26.63 9.33 -10.79
C GLY A 198 27.12 10.78 -10.86
N THR A 199 26.91 11.40 -12.00
CA THR A 199 27.22 12.82 -12.25
C THR A 199 26.01 13.52 -12.89
N LEU A 200 25.77 14.79 -12.53
CA LEU A 200 24.69 15.59 -13.10
C LEU A 200 24.84 15.63 -14.63
N TYR A 201 23.81 15.19 -15.33
CA TYR A 201 23.82 15.01 -16.79
C TYR A 201 22.99 16.09 -17.50
N ASP A 202 21.79 16.36 -16.99
CA ASP A 202 20.87 17.34 -17.55
C ASP A 202 19.87 17.83 -16.48
N PHE A 203 19.29 19.01 -16.65
CA PHE A 203 18.24 19.55 -15.79
C PHE A 203 17.41 20.62 -16.50
N GLU A 204 16.12 20.69 -16.19
CA GLU A 204 15.28 21.80 -16.65
C GLU A 204 15.60 23.06 -15.82
N PRO A 205 16.04 24.18 -16.40
CA PRO A 205 16.39 25.38 -15.64
C PRO A 205 15.15 26.08 -15.06
N ILE A 206 15.08 26.23 -13.74
CA ILE A 206 13.96 26.91 -13.07
C ILE A 206 14.06 28.43 -13.29
N ASN A 207 13.03 29.01 -13.91
CA ASN A 207 12.88 30.45 -14.07
C ASN A 207 12.38 31.10 -12.77
N PHE A 208 13.32 31.69 -12.02
CA PHE A 208 13.07 32.49 -10.81
C PHE A 208 12.74 33.96 -11.10
N SER A 209 12.74 34.39 -12.37
CA SER A 209 12.52 35.80 -12.78
C SER A 209 11.06 36.08 -13.19
N GLY A 210 10.11 35.26 -12.72
CA GLY A 210 8.68 35.41 -13.01
C GLY A 210 8.19 34.73 -14.28
N GLY A 211 9.02 33.92 -14.96
CA GLY A 211 8.59 33.08 -16.07
C GLY A 211 7.79 31.85 -15.62
N VAL A 212 7.23 31.13 -16.60
CA VAL A 212 6.48 29.88 -16.39
C VAL A 212 7.44 28.71 -16.28
N ASN A 213 7.26 27.88 -15.26
CA ASN A 213 7.91 26.58 -15.11
C ASN A 213 6.89 25.46 -15.23
N TYR A 214 7.28 24.33 -15.81
CA TYR A 214 6.43 23.13 -15.92
C TYR A 214 6.97 21.93 -15.14
N ILE A 215 8.29 21.82 -14.98
CA ILE A 215 8.93 20.74 -14.24
C ILE A 215 10.09 21.28 -13.37
N ASP A 216 10.23 20.71 -12.18
CA ASP A 216 11.44 20.78 -11.35
C ASP A 216 12.09 19.39 -11.37
N ALA A 217 13.03 19.17 -12.28
CA ALA A 217 13.61 17.86 -12.54
C ALA A 217 15.05 17.93 -13.06
N ALA A 218 15.83 16.89 -12.76
CA ALA A 218 17.21 16.70 -13.19
C ALA A 218 17.58 15.22 -13.27
N LEU A 219 18.49 14.89 -14.18
CA LEU A 219 19.07 13.57 -14.38
C LEU A 219 20.53 13.54 -13.95
N ALA A 220 20.93 12.45 -13.29
CA ALA A 220 22.32 12.10 -13.07
C ALA A 220 22.68 10.83 -13.85
N LEU A 221 23.71 10.87 -14.70
CA LEU A 221 24.22 9.69 -15.42
C LEU A 221 24.80 8.69 -14.42
N SER A 222 24.34 7.44 -14.49
CA SER A 222 24.53 6.39 -13.49
C SER A 222 24.69 5.02 -14.16
N SER A 223 24.98 3.98 -13.37
CA SER A 223 24.96 2.58 -13.82
C SER A 223 23.87 1.75 -13.12
N THR A 224 23.59 0.54 -13.60
CA THR A 224 22.76 -0.44 -12.86
C THR A 224 23.46 -1.05 -11.65
N THR A 225 24.78 -0.90 -11.54
CA THR A 225 25.58 -1.35 -10.39
C THR A 225 25.42 -0.40 -9.21
N ASP A 226 25.33 0.89 -9.50
CA ASP A 226 25.26 1.96 -8.50
C ASP A 226 23.82 2.34 -8.15
N LEU A 227 22.86 2.09 -9.05
CA LEU A 227 21.46 2.52 -8.93
C LEU A 227 20.48 1.37 -9.21
N GLY A 228 19.62 1.11 -8.24
CA GLY A 228 18.47 0.21 -8.28
C GLY A 228 17.22 0.86 -8.86
N ASN A 229 16.18 0.08 -9.14
CA ASN A 229 14.88 0.55 -9.64
C ASN A 229 13.70 0.21 -8.70
N ALA A 230 13.94 -0.44 -7.57
CA ALA A 230 12.95 -0.75 -6.56
C ALA A 230 13.19 0.06 -5.29
N THR A 231 12.12 0.31 -4.52
CA THR A 231 12.24 0.84 -3.16
C THR A 231 12.85 -0.19 -2.21
N LEU A 232 13.11 0.23 -0.97
CA LEU A 232 13.31 -0.70 0.15
C LEU A 232 12.07 -1.61 0.35
N THR A 233 12.26 -2.67 1.16
CA THR A 233 11.27 -3.74 1.38
C THR A 233 9.97 -3.30 2.06
N ASP A 234 10.00 -2.15 2.73
CA ASP A 234 8.86 -1.46 3.36
C ASP A 234 8.15 -0.46 2.42
N GLY A 235 8.62 -0.32 1.18
CA GLY A 235 8.02 0.50 0.14
C GLY A 235 7.16 -0.27 -0.88
N TYR A 236 6.89 0.33 -2.04
CA TYR A 236 6.04 -0.25 -3.08
C TYR A 236 6.79 -1.22 -4.03
N GLY A 237 8.10 -1.38 -3.89
CA GLY A 237 8.96 -2.18 -4.75
C GLY A 237 9.32 -1.47 -6.05
N THR A 238 9.41 -2.20 -7.17
CA THR A 238 9.60 -1.62 -8.50
C THR A 238 8.33 -0.85 -8.94
N PRO A 239 8.44 0.35 -9.55
CA PRO A 239 7.33 1.02 -10.20
C PRO A 239 7.00 0.34 -11.54
N GLY A 240 5.84 0.62 -12.11
CA GLY A 240 5.54 0.30 -13.50
C GLY A 240 6.37 1.15 -14.47
N SER A 241 6.67 0.63 -15.65
CA SER A 241 7.36 1.37 -16.73
C SER A 241 6.43 2.30 -17.51
N ALA A 242 5.13 1.97 -17.57
CA ALA A 242 4.12 2.79 -18.24
C ALA A 242 3.61 3.91 -17.32
N ALA A 243 4.00 5.16 -17.61
CA ALA A 243 3.44 6.34 -16.97
C ALA A 243 1.98 6.59 -17.41
N ILE A 244 1.11 7.04 -16.49
CA ILE A 244 -0.31 7.33 -16.76
C ILE A 244 -0.71 8.74 -16.32
N GLU A 245 -1.67 9.35 -17.02
CA GLU A 245 -2.12 10.72 -16.72
C GLU A 245 -2.79 10.81 -15.35
N ALA A 246 -2.47 11.88 -14.61
CA ALA A 246 -3.09 12.19 -13.34
C ALA A 246 -4.59 12.48 -13.50
N ALA A 247 -5.41 11.82 -12.68
CA ALA A 247 -6.85 12.05 -12.59
C ALA A 247 -7.25 12.44 -11.16
N ILE A 248 -8.24 13.32 -11.04
CA ILE A 248 -8.83 13.68 -9.74
C ILE A 248 -9.45 12.42 -9.11
N ASN A 249 -9.29 12.27 -7.80
CA ASN A 249 -9.64 11.09 -7.00
C ASN A 249 -8.80 9.83 -7.28
N MET A 250 -7.72 9.90 -8.05
CA MET A 250 -6.78 8.78 -8.22
C MET A 250 -6.03 8.49 -6.90
N PRO A 251 -6.11 7.26 -6.35
CA PRO A 251 -5.29 6.83 -5.22
C PRO A 251 -3.81 6.72 -5.63
N VAL A 252 -2.93 7.31 -4.84
CA VAL A 252 -1.49 7.35 -5.12
C VAL A 252 -0.66 7.07 -3.87
N GLN A 253 0.51 6.48 -4.07
CA GLN A 253 1.51 6.21 -3.04
C GLN A 253 2.89 6.72 -3.49
N LYS A 254 3.75 7.02 -2.53
CA LYS A 254 5.15 7.40 -2.79
C LYS A 254 6.06 6.84 -1.69
N TYR A 255 7.29 6.52 -2.05
CA TYR A 255 8.35 6.18 -1.09
C TYR A 255 9.38 7.31 -1.09
N GLY A 256 9.69 7.86 0.07
CA GLY A 256 10.52 9.05 0.20
C GLY A 256 11.49 8.97 1.37
N ARG A 257 12.60 9.69 1.25
CA ARG A 257 13.68 9.69 2.24
C ARG A 257 13.17 9.94 3.66
N THR A 258 12.26 10.90 3.83
CA THR A 258 11.88 11.42 5.15
C THR A 258 10.64 10.72 5.70
N THR A 259 9.66 10.42 4.86
CA THR A 259 8.37 9.85 5.30
C THR A 259 8.14 8.39 4.88
N SER A 260 9.14 7.73 4.27
CA SER A 260 9.05 6.35 3.75
C SER A 260 7.79 6.17 2.88
N LEU A 261 7.06 5.06 3.01
CA LEU A 261 5.83 4.80 2.27
C LEU A 261 4.65 5.62 2.82
N THR A 262 4.12 6.53 2.01
CA THR A 262 2.88 7.25 2.32
C THR A 262 1.85 7.08 1.20
N ARG A 263 0.58 7.31 1.56
CA ARG A 263 -0.58 7.19 0.67
C ARG A 263 -1.42 8.47 0.70
N GLY A 264 -2.04 8.77 -0.44
CA GLY A 264 -2.85 9.96 -0.62
C GLY A 264 -3.74 9.85 -1.85
N THR A 265 -4.34 10.96 -2.23
CA THR A 265 -5.24 11.04 -3.37
C THR A 265 -5.02 12.34 -4.12
N ILE A 266 -5.02 12.26 -5.44
CA ILE A 266 -4.92 13.45 -6.31
C ILE A 266 -6.21 14.26 -6.15
N SER A 267 -6.09 15.46 -5.59
CA SER A 267 -7.22 16.36 -5.30
C SER A 267 -7.42 17.42 -6.38
N ALA A 268 -6.36 17.84 -7.05
CA ALA A 268 -6.43 18.75 -8.18
C ALA A 268 -5.34 18.43 -9.23
N ILE A 269 -5.63 18.81 -10.47
CA ILE A 269 -4.75 18.72 -11.63
C ILE A 269 -4.76 20.06 -12.37
N ASN A 270 -3.76 20.30 -13.21
CA ASN A 270 -3.54 21.61 -13.86
C ASN A 270 -3.38 22.77 -12.84
N VAL A 271 -2.72 22.50 -11.72
CA VAL A 271 -2.51 23.48 -10.65
C VAL A 271 -1.42 24.47 -11.04
N ALA A 272 -1.67 25.75 -10.75
CA ALA A 272 -0.66 26.81 -10.77
C ALA A 272 -0.28 27.14 -9.31
N VAL A 273 1.01 27.10 -8.97
CA VAL A 273 1.50 27.27 -7.59
C VAL A 273 2.81 28.07 -7.57
N LEU A 274 2.93 28.97 -6.59
CA LEU A 274 4.18 29.67 -6.28
C LEU A 274 4.96 28.84 -5.25
N VAL A 275 6.15 28.37 -5.62
CA VAL A 275 7.01 27.55 -4.75
C VAL A 275 8.18 28.38 -4.27
N CYS A 276 8.49 28.27 -2.96
CA CYS A 276 9.60 28.95 -2.32
C CYS A 276 10.80 28.02 -2.19
N TYR A 277 11.95 28.43 -2.72
CA TYR A 277 13.21 27.68 -2.72
C TYR A 277 14.23 28.23 -1.72
N GLN A 278 14.07 29.48 -1.29
CA GLN A 278 14.91 30.10 -0.27
C GLN A 278 14.09 31.05 0.58
N GLN A 279 14.27 30.95 1.91
CA GLN A 279 13.64 31.83 2.89
C GLN A 279 14.72 32.55 3.71
N TRP A 280 14.40 33.76 4.15
CA TRP A 280 15.17 34.54 5.11
C TRP A 280 14.20 35.25 6.06
N ASN A 281 14.35 35.06 7.37
CA ASN A 281 13.44 35.61 8.39
C ASN A 281 11.94 35.40 8.07
N ASN A 282 11.56 34.14 7.78
CA ASN A 282 10.22 33.72 7.36
C ASN A 282 9.65 34.41 6.10
N THR A 283 10.48 35.16 5.36
CA THR A 283 10.13 35.78 4.08
C THR A 283 10.73 34.97 2.95
N CYS A 284 9.96 34.64 1.91
CA CYS A 284 10.52 33.99 0.73
C CYS A 284 11.39 34.97 -0.07
N THR A 285 12.65 34.61 -0.33
CA THR A 285 13.62 35.43 -1.08
C THR A 285 13.95 34.89 -2.46
N LYS A 286 13.67 33.60 -2.73
CA LYS A 286 13.79 32.97 -4.05
C LYS A 286 12.58 32.07 -4.29
N SER A 287 11.73 32.44 -5.25
CA SER A 287 10.49 31.72 -5.58
C SER A 287 10.27 31.61 -7.08
N ALA A 288 9.55 30.58 -7.51
CA ALA A 288 9.21 30.34 -8.91
C ALA A 288 7.76 29.85 -9.06
N TYR A 289 7.09 30.26 -10.14
CA TYR A 289 5.73 29.79 -10.47
C TYR A 289 5.78 28.52 -11.32
N PHE A 290 5.06 27.50 -10.88
CA PHE A 290 4.89 26.23 -11.59
C PHE A 290 3.46 26.08 -12.07
N TYR A 291 3.30 25.63 -13.31
CA TYR A 291 2.02 25.44 -14.00
C TYR A 291 1.83 23.99 -14.44
N ASP A 292 0.57 23.59 -14.62
CA ASP A 292 0.17 22.22 -14.93
C ASP A 292 0.64 21.16 -13.91
N GLN A 293 0.57 21.52 -12.63
CA GLN A 293 0.98 20.65 -11.52
C GLN A 293 -0.17 19.76 -11.01
N ILE A 294 0.21 18.71 -10.28
CA ILE A 294 -0.69 17.79 -9.57
C ILE A 294 -0.67 18.17 -8.09
N GLN A 295 -1.83 18.26 -7.45
CA GLN A 295 -1.96 18.40 -6.00
C GLN A 295 -2.42 17.08 -5.38
N ILE A 296 -1.73 16.65 -4.32
CA ILE A 296 -2.11 15.53 -3.48
C ILE A 296 -2.61 16.07 -2.15
N SER A 297 -3.80 15.63 -1.74
CA SER A 297 -4.45 16.01 -0.48
C SER A 297 -4.40 14.85 0.52
N SER A 298 -3.35 14.82 1.33
CA SER A 298 -3.24 13.94 2.50
C SER A 298 -2.21 14.56 3.46
N ALA A 299 -2.62 14.83 4.69
CA ALA A 299 -1.73 15.38 5.71
C ALA A 299 -0.64 14.35 6.04
N GLY A 300 0.63 14.77 6.03
CA GLY A 300 1.76 13.85 6.16
C GLY A 300 2.06 12.98 4.93
N PHE A 301 1.49 13.27 3.75
CA PHE A 301 1.92 12.59 2.51
C PHE A 301 3.39 12.83 2.19
N SER A 302 3.93 13.99 2.56
CA SER A 302 5.33 14.36 2.34
C SER A 302 5.84 15.31 3.42
N ALA A 303 7.14 15.28 3.68
CA ALA A 303 7.87 16.28 4.45
C ALA A 303 9.10 16.77 3.67
N GLY A 304 9.82 17.76 4.23
CA GLY A 304 11.10 18.19 3.68
C GLY A 304 12.08 17.01 3.53
N GLY A 305 12.73 16.92 2.36
CA GLY A 305 13.61 15.80 2.00
C GLY A 305 12.94 14.70 1.14
N ASP A 306 11.60 14.64 1.06
CA ASP A 306 10.89 13.77 0.11
C ASP A 306 10.89 14.33 -1.33
N SER A 307 11.42 15.55 -1.54
CA SER A 307 11.68 16.13 -2.85
C SER A 307 12.41 15.15 -3.75
N GLY A 308 11.82 14.86 -4.91
CA GLY A 308 12.34 13.90 -5.88
C GLY A 308 11.60 12.56 -5.84
N SER A 309 10.83 12.22 -4.79
CA SER A 309 10.05 10.97 -4.75
C SER A 309 9.18 10.80 -5.99
N LEU A 310 9.26 9.61 -6.61
CA LEU A 310 8.29 9.19 -7.60
C LEU A 310 6.95 8.87 -6.92
N ILE A 311 5.88 9.44 -7.46
CA ILE A 311 4.50 9.15 -7.08
C ILE A 311 3.94 8.18 -8.11
N VAL A 312 3.42 7.06 -7.61
CA VAL A 312 2.83 5.98 -8.40
C VAL A 312 1.38 5.72 -7.98
N THR A 313 0.61 5.00 -8.78
CA THR A 313 -0.72 4.50 -8.38
C THR A 313 -0.63 3.63 -7.12
N ASP A 314 -1.61 3.76 -6.23
CA ASP A 314 -1.78 2.85 -5.08
C ASP A 314 -2.59 1.61 -5.51
N ASP A 315 -2.03 0.87 -6.48
CA ASP A 315 -2.56 -0.37 -7.02
C ASP A 315 -1.43 -1.38 -7.32
N ALA A 316 -1.76 -2.51 -7.94
CA ALA A 316 -0.77 -3.52 -8.31
C ALA A 316 0.15 -3.11 -9.48
N ASN A 317 -0.28 -2.15 -10.31
CA ASN A 317 0.46 -1.71 -11.49
C ASN A 317 1.59 -0.73 -11.12
N LYS A 318 1.36 0.09 -10.09
CA LYS A 318 2.30 1.12 -9.61
C LYS A 318 2.76 2.02 -10.75
N ASN A 319 1.83 2.39 -11.63
CA ASN A 319 2.09 3.26 -12.77
C ASN A 319 2.59 4.62 -12.27
N PRO A 320 3.70 5.15 -12.80
CA PRO A 320 4.17 6.50 -12.52
C PRO A 320 3.12 7.55 -12.89
N VAL A 321 2.91 8.52 -12.00
CA VAL A 321 1.94 9.62 -12.18
C VAL A 321 2.57 10.99 -12.00
N GLY A 322 3.48 11.14 -11.04
CA GLY A 322 4.13 12.43 -10.79
C GLY A 322 5.51 12.34 -10.14
N LEU A 323 6.25 13.45 -10.20
CA LEU A 323 7.51 13.65 -9.48
C LEU A 323 7.30 14.72 -8.42
N LEU A 324 7.36 14.33 -7.14
CA LEU A 324 7.22 15.23 -6.00
C LEU A 324 8.31 16.32 -6.04
N PHE A 325 7.95 17.58 -5.85
CA PHE A 325 8.94 18.67 -5.77
C PHE A 325 8.66 19.74 -4.70
N ALA A 326 7.42 19.87 -4.24
CA ALA A 326 7.05 20.88 -3.26
C ALA A 326 5.91 20.39 -2.35
N GLY A 327 5.71 21.08 -1.23
CA GLY A 327 4.62 20.77 -0.31
C GLY A 327 4.57 21.67 0.90
N SER A 328 3.66 21.33 1.81
CA SER A 328 3.43 21.91 3.13
C SER A 328 2.86 20.82 4.04
N ASP A 329 2.66 21.12 5.32
CA ASP A 329 2.10 20.19 6.32
C ASP A 329 0.73 19.57 5.91
N THR A 330 0.00 20.21 4.99
CA THR A 330 -1.36 19.83 4.60
C THR A 330 -1.51 19.35 3.15
N THR A 331 -0.54 19.62 2.27
CA THR A 331 -0.67 19.28 0.84
C THR A 331 0.68 19.21 0.12
N THR A 332 0.73 18.38 -0.91
CA THR A 332 1.94 18.12 -1.71
C THR A 332 1.69 18.46 -3.17
N PHE A 333 2.70 18.99 -3.85
CA PHE A 333 2.67 19.30 -5.28
C PHE A 333 3.72 18.48 -6.04
N ALA A 334 3.31 18.00 -7.21
CA ALA A 334 4.11 17.15 -8.06
C ALA A 334 4.02 17.56 -9.54
N ASN A 335 5.15 17.47 -10.23
CA ASN A 335 5.23 17.60 -11.67
C ASN A 335 4.50 16.42 -12.33
N ARG A 336 3.79 16.62 -13.45
CA ARG A 336 3.34 15.49 -14.28
C ARG A 336 4.54 14.69 -14.76
N ILE A 337 4.54 13.38 -14.50
CA ILE A 337 5.70 12.55 -14.84
C ILE A 337 5.95 12.50 -16.36
N GLN A 338 4.90 12.60 -17.19
CA GLN A 338 5.01 12.65 -18.66
C GLN A 338 5.82 13.84 -19.15
N ARG A 339 5.68 15.00 -18.49
CA ARG A 339 6.45 16.20 -18.84
C ARG A 339 7.93 16.02 -18.50
N VAL A 340 8.22 15.42 -17.34
CA VAL A 340 9.59 15.10 -16.92
C VAL A 340 10.26 14.11 -17.87
N LEU A 341 9.58 12.98 -18.13
CA LEU A 341 10.09 11.94 -19.04
C LEU A 341 10.24 12.44 -20.49
N GLY A 342 9.29 13.25 -20.95
CA GLY A 342 9.30 13.85 -22.28
C GLY A 342 10.38 14.92 -22.48
N ALA A 343 10.66 15.73 -21.45
CA ALA A 343 11.70 16.77 -21.51
C ALA A 343 13.10 16.17 -21.73
N PHE A 344 13.41 15.06 -21.04
CA PHE A 344 14.71 14.39 -21.14
C PHE A 344 14.73 13.20 -22.13
N ALA A 345 13.62 12.92 -22.84
CA ALA A 345 13.46 11.78 -23.73
C ALA A 345 13.81 10.40 -23.09
N VAL A 346 13.42 10.20 -21.83
CA VAL A 346 13.67 8.97 -21.06
C VAL A 346 12.39 8.22 -20.69
N THR A 347 12.53 6.93 -20.34
CA THR A 347 11.46 6.07 -19.86
C THR A 347 11.79 5.51 -18.47
N ILE A 348 10.77 5.18 -17.67
CA ILE A 348 10.95 4.59 -16.34
C ILE A 348 11.44 3.15 -16.50
N ASP A 349 12.56 2.82 -15.85
CA ASP A 349 13.14 1.47 -15.85
C ASP A 349 12.42 0.56 -14.84
N GLY A 350 11.10 0.44 -15.01
CA GLY A 350 10.19 -0.28 -14.13
C GLY A 350 9.72 -1.62 -14.70
N ASP A 351 8.92 -2.33 -13.92
CA ASP A 351 8.25 -3.55 -14.38
C ASP A 351 7.26 -3.23 -15.51
N ALA A 352 6.91 -4.17 -16.37
CA ALA A 352 5.90 -3.97 -17.43
C ALA A 352 4.45 -3.79 -16.89
N GLY A 353 4.29 -3.63 -15.57
CA GLY A 353 3.04 -3.91 -14.85
C GLY A 353 2.71 -5.41 -14.86
N PRO A 354 1.61 -5.83 -14.20
CA PRO A 354 1.00 -7.10 -14.54
C PRO A 354 0.51 -7.02 -16.00
N THR A 355 1.09 -7.83 -16.89
CA THR A 355 0.63 -7.92 -18.28
C THR A 355 -0.88 -8.16 -18.25
N PRO A 356 -1.72 -7.31 -18.88
CA PRO A 356 -3.16 -7.49 -18.79
C PRO A 356 -3.49 -8.87 -19.35
N THR A 357 -4.29 -9.63 -18.61
CA THR A 357 -4.75 -10.95 -19.06
C THR A 357 -6.03 -10.81 -19.88
N PRO A 358 -6.25 -11.67 -20.89
CA PRO A 358 -7.56 -11.76 -21.54
C PRO A 358 -8.65 -12.01 -20.49
N PRO A 359 -9.85 -11.42 -20.60
CA PRO A 359 -10.85 -11.53 -19.54
C PRO A 359 -11.40 -12.95 -19.38
N GLU A 360 -12.03 -13.24 -18.23
CA GLU A 360 -12.81 -14.48 -18.07
C GLU A 360 -13.98 -14.53 -19.07
N ALA A 361 -14.33 -15.72 -19.55
CA ALA A 361 -15.42 -15.87 -20.50
C ALA A 361 -16.79 -15.64 -19.84
N PRO A 362 -17.71 -14.88 -20.48
CA PRO A 362 -19.08 -14.77 -19.98
C PRO A 362 -19.77 -16.14 -20.01
N THR A 363 -20.62 -16.40 -19.02
CA THR A 363 -21.26 -17.72 -18.81
C THR A 363 -22.78 -17.62 -18.82
N ALA A 364 -23.46 -18.78 -18.84
CA ALA A 364 -24.92 -18.88 -18.81
C ALA A 364 -25.64 -17.98 -19.84
N LEU A 365 -25.11 -17.91 -21.06
CA LEU A 365 -25.77 -17.20 -22.16
C LEU A 365 -27.11 -17.86 -22.45
N THR A 366 -28.16 -17.04 -22.49
CA THR A 366 -29.53 -17.40 -22.85
C THR A 366 -29.98 -16.58 -24.07
N ALA A 367 -30.96 -17.11 -24.81
CA ALA A 367 -31.58 -16.44 -25.94
C ALA A 367 -33.09 -16.66 -25.91
N THR A 368 -33.87 -15.59 -25.90
CA THR A 368 -35.34 -15.64 -25.80
C THR A 368 -35.95 -14.89 -26.97
N ALA A 369 -36.75 -15.57 -27.79
CA ALA A 369 -37.50 -14.92 -28.85
C ALA A 369 -38.67 -14.15 -28.25
N VAL A 370 -38.69 -12.83 -28.46
CA VAL A 370 -39.70 -11.91 -27.90
C VAL A 370 -40.66 -11.39 -28.98
N SER A 371 -40.28 -11.44 -30.25
CA SER A 371 -41.17 -11.14 -31.38
C SER A 371 -40.73 -11.86 -32.65
N ARG A 372 -41.54 -11.76 -33.71
CA ARG A 372 -41.21 -12.25 -35.07
C ARG A 372 -39.87 -11.75 -35.61
N THR A 373 -39.36 -10.63 -35.09
CA THR A 373 -38.17 -9.93 -35.59
C THR A 373 -37.14 -9.63 -34.51
N GLN A 374 -37.27 -10.18 -33.30
CA GLN A 374 -36.38 -9.89 -32.17
C GLN A 374 -36.14 -11.09 -31.25
N ILE A 375 -34.87 -11.28 -30.88
CA ILE A 375 -34.41 -12.20 -29.85
C ILE A 375 -33.59 -11.38 -28.84
N ASN A 376 -33.91 -11.50 -27.56
CA ASN A 376 -33.14 -10.91 -26.48
C ASN A 376 -32.12 -11.93 -25.94
N LEU A 377 -30.94 -11.45 -25.61
CA LEU A 377 -29.85 -12.22 -25.01
C LEU A 377 -29.60 -11.71 -23.59
N ALA A 378 -29.29 -12.63 -22.67
CA ALA A 378 -28.79 -12.31 -21.34
C ALA A 378 -27.68 -13.29 -20.95
N TRP A 379 -26.67 -12.82 -20.23
CA TRP A 379 -25.52 -13.63 -19.80
C TRP A 379 -25.05 -13.23 -18.40
N LEU A 380 -24.31 -14.12 -17.76
CA LEU A 380 -23.54 -13.80 -16.55
C LEU A 380 -22.18 -13.27 -16.95
N ASP A 381 -21.90 -12.08 -16.43
CA ASP A 381 -20.56 -11.53 -16.41
C ASP A 381 -19.71 -12.27 -15.37
N LYS A 382 -18.44 -12.45 -15.71
CA LYS A 382 -17.41 -13.14 -14.93
C LYS A 382 -16.10 -12.37 -14.87
N SER A 383 -15.93 -11.37 -15.74
CA SER A 383 -14.77 -10.51 -15.76
C SER A 383 -14.96 -9.30 -14.85
N GLY A 384 -13.85 -8.74 -14.40
CA GLY A 384 -13.78 -7.39 -13.83
C GLY A 384 -12.68 -6.54 -14.49
N ASN A 385 -12.16 -7.02 -15.62
CA ASN A 385 -11.04 -6.46 -16.37
C ASN A 385 -11.35 -6.36 -17.87
N GLU A 386 -12.62 -6.44 -18.26
CA GLU A 386 -13.09 -6.29 -19.63
C GLU A 386 -13.36 -4.82 -19.98
N THR A 387 -13.08 -4.46 -21.22
CA THR A 387 -13.56 -3.21 -21.84
C THR A 387 -14.99 -3.38 -22.36
N GLY A 388 -15.42 -4.61 -22.60
CA GLY A 388 -16.78 -4.95 -22.97
C GLY A 388 -16.94 -6.34 -23.59
N PHE A 389 -18.04 -6.55 -24.30
CA PHE A 389 -18.41 -7.84 -24.89
C PHE A 389 -18.65 -7.75 -26.40
N LYS A 390 -18.16 -8.75 -27.14
CA LYS A 390 -18.42 -8.96 -28.57
C LYS A 390 -19.47 -10.04 -28.73
N ILE A 391 -20.55 -9.70 -29.43
CA ILE A 391 -21.72 -10.55 -29.62
C ILE A 391 -21.71 -11.08 -31.04
N GLU A 392 -21.63 -12.41 -31.19
CA GLU A 392 -21.63 -13.07 -32.49
C GLU A 392 -22.90 -13.88 -32.71
N ARG A 393 -23.38 -13.89 -33.95
CA ARG A 393 -24.61 -14.56 -34.38
C ARG A 393 -24.34 -15.43 -35.61
N CYS A 394 -25.03 -16.55 -35.65
CA CYS A 394 -25.12 -17.45 -36.80
C CYS A 394 -26.60 -17.74 -37.13
N LYS A 395 -26.96 -17.88 -38.42
CA LYS A 395 -28.34 -18.14 -38.88
C LYS A 395 -28.51 -19.61 -39.29
N GLY A 396 -29.50 -20.29 -38.71
CA GLY A 396 -29.76 -21.72 -38.90
C GLY A 396 -29.55 -22.53 -37.61
N SER A 397 -30.25 -23.64 -37.45
CA SER A 397 -30.21 -24.48 -36.25
C SER A 397 -28.88 -25.21 -36.04
N THR A 398 -28.24 -25.65 -37.12
CA THR A 398 -26.97 -26.40 -37.13
C THR A 398 -25.75 -25.55 -37.49
N CYS A 399 -25.94 -24.26 -37.77
CA CYS A 399 -24.90 -23.45 -38.37
C CYS A 399 -23.71 -23.19 -37.42
N THR A 400 -22.53 -22.99 -38.01
CA THR A 400 -21.24 -22.83 -37.32
C THR A 400 -20.48 -21.56 -37.70
N ASN A 401 -20.87 -20.90 -38.81
CA ASN A 401 -20.25 -19.66 -39.29
C ASN A 401 -20.85 -18.44 -38.56
N PHE A 402 -20.28 -18.11 -37.41
CA PHE A 402 -20.63 -16.93 -36.62
C PHE A 402 -20.04 -15.64 -37.22
N SER A 403 -20.80 -14.55 -37.13
CA SER A 403 -20.35 -13.19 -37.45
C SER A 403 -20.66 -12.25 -36.29
N GLN A 404 -19.75 -11.31 -36.00
CA GLN A 404 -20.00 -10.28 -34.98
C GLN A 404 -21.13 -9.36 -35.44
N ILE A 405 -22.14 -9.17 -34.59
CA ILE A 405 -23.30 -8.30 -34.86
C ILE A 405 -23.33 -7.05 -33.98
N ALA A 406 -22.62 -7.06 -32.85
CA ALA A 406 -22.55 -5.93 -31.94
C ALA A 406 -21.33 -6.02 -31.02
N THR A 407 -21.00 -4.87 -30.43
CA THR A 407 -20.14 -4.73 -29.26
C THR A 407 -20.90 -3.92 -28.22
N VAL A 408 -20.81 -4.31 -26.95
CA VAL A 408 -21.36 -3.56 -25.80
C VAL A 408 -20.25 -3.28 -24.79
N GLY A 409 -20.40 -2.24 -23.96
CA GLY A 409 -19.40 -1.86 -22.97
C GLY A 409 -19.25 -2.84 -21.80
N ALA A 410 -18.28 -2.55 -20.93
CA ALA A 410 -18.02 -3.27 -19.68
C ALA A 410 -19.28 -3.39 -18.80
N ASN A 411 -19.36 -4.43 -17.97
CA ASN A 411 -20.47 -4.74 -17.06
C ASN A 411 -21.87 -4.92 -17.70
N VAL A 412 -22.02 -4.81 -19.03
CA VAL A 412 -23.30 -5.04 -19.72
C VAL A 412 -23.62 -6.54 -19.76
N LYS A 413 -24.85 -6.91 -19.38
CA LYS A 413 -25.31 -8.30 -19.19
C LYS A 413 -26.48 -8.72 -20.09
N SER A 414 -26.90 -7.86 -21.03
CA SER A 414 -28.00 -8.15 -21.96
C SER A 414 -27.88 -7.42 -23.30
N TYR A 415 -28.55 -7.93 -24.33
CA TYR A 415 -28.60 -7.33 -25.67
C TYR A 415 -29.89 -7.68 -26.42
N SER A 416 -30.46 -6.71 -27.14
CA SER A 416 -31.67 -6.90 -27.97
C SER A 416 -31.32 -7.01 -29.46
N ASN A 417 -31.27 -8.23 -29.99
CA ASN A 417 -30.99 -8.47 -31.41
C ASN A 417 -32.29 -8.35 -32.23
N THR A 418 -32.46 -7.22 -32.92
CA THR A 418 -33.66 -6.89 -33.72
C THR A 418 -33.47 -7.14 -35.23
N ARG A 419 -34.48 -6.79 -36.05
CA ARG A 419 -34.49 -6.91 -37.52
C ARG A 419 -34.25 -8.34 -38.04
N LEU A 420 -34.73 -9.34 -37.29
CA LEU A 420 -34.61 -10.75 -37.64
C LEU A 420 -35.69 -11.22 -38.62
N THR A 421 -35.37 -12.26 -39.37
CA THR A 421 -36.36 -12.98 -40.19
C THR A 421 -37.26 -13.80 -39.27
N LYS A 422 -38.56 -13.83 -39.55
CA LYS A 422 -39.54 -14.68 -38.84
C LYS A 422 -39.34 -16.18 -39.13
N ASN A 423 -39.89 -17.07 -38.30
CA ASN A 423 -39.74 -18.54 -38.42
C ASN A 423 -38.29 -18.99 -38.68
N THR A 424 -37.31 -18.37 -38.02
CA THR A 424 -35.88 -18.57 -38.28
C THR A 424 -35.13 -18.81 -36.98
N THR A 425 -34.38 -19.90 -36.91
CA THR A 425 -33.45 -20.17 -35.80
C THR A 425 -32.18 -19.35 -35.94
N TYR A 426 -31.75 -18.74 -34.83
CA TYR A 426 -30.47 -18.07 -34.70
C TYR A 426 -29.70 -18.64 -33.52
N ARG A 427 -28.38 -18.79 -33.68
CA ARG A 427 -27.43 -19.19 -32.64
C ARG A 427 -26.56 -18.00 -32.26
N TYR A 428 -26.16 -17.92 -31.00
CA TYR A 428 -25.39 -16.82 -30.43
C TYR A 428 -24.25 -17.36 -29.56
N ARG A 429 -23.14 -16.64 -29.58
CA ARG A 429 -22.03 -16.79 -28.63
C ARG A 429 -21.47 -15.39 -28.30
N ILE A 430 -20.98 -15.21 -27.08
CA ILE A 430 -20.44 -13.93 -26.61
C ILE A 430 -19.03 -14.18 -26.06
N ARG A 431 -18.15 -13.20 -26.18
CA ARG A 431 -16.83 -13.17 -25.53
C ARG A 431 -16.56 -11.78 -24.97
N ALA A 432 -15.92 -11.71 -23.82
CA ALA A 432 -15.37 -10.47 -23.28
C ALA A 432 -14.10 -10.08 -24.05
N TYR A 433 -13.71 -8.81 -24.00
CA TYR A 433 -12.45 -8.34 -24.57
C TYR A 433 -11.86 -7.18 -23.77
N ASN A 434 -10.55 -7.03 -23.84
CA ASN A 434 -9.78 -5.88 -23.36
C ASN A 434 -8.55 -5.67 -24.26
N ALA A 435 -7.59 -4.85 -23.83
CA ALA A 435 -6.35 -4.59 -24.58
C ALA A 435 -5.47 -5.84 -24.77
N ALA A 436 -5.58 -6.86 -23.91
CA ALA A 436 -4.82 -8.11 -24.02
C ALA A 436 -5.39 -9.11 -25.03
N GLY A 437 -6.63 -8.90 -25.49
CA GLY A 437 -7.29 -9.78 -26.44
C GLY A 437 -8.74 -10.06 -26.06
N ASN A 438 -9.20 -11.26 -26.40
CA ASN A 438 -10.57 -11.69 -26.11
C ASN A 438 -10.55 -12.93 -25.21
N SER A 439 -11.57 -13.08 -24.38
CA SER A 439 -11.84 -14.32 -23.66
C SER A 439 -12.13 -15.48 -24.62
N ALA A 440 -12.20 -16.70 -24.08
CA ALA A 440 -12.93 -17.78 -24.73
C ALA A 440 -14.42 -17.38 -24.92
N TYR A 441 -15.13 -18.09 -25.80
CA TYR A 441 -16.57 -17.87 -25.96
C TYR A 441 -17.37 -18.48 -24.80
N SER A 442 -18.53 -17.87 -24.53
CA SER A 442 -19.61 -18.46 -23.74
C SER A 442 -20.10 -19.79 -24.33
N ASN A 443 -20.97 -20.47 -23.60
CA ASN A 443 -21.86 -21.46 -24.19
C ASN A 443 -22.61 -20.86 -25.40
N THR A 444 -22.95 -21.70 -26.39
CA THR A 444 -23.81 -21.28 -27.50
C THR A 444 -25.27 -21.34 -27.06
N ALA A 445 -26.02 -20.25 -27.22
CA ALA A 445 -27.46 -20.21 -27.04
C ALA A 445 -28.19 -20.14 -28.39
N SER A 446 -29.45 -20.55 -28.45
CA SER A 446 -30.25 -20.46 -29.67
C SER A 446 -31.72 -20.22 -29.41
N ALA A 447 -32.36 -19.46 -30.28
CA ALA A 447 -33.81 -19.25 -30.28
C ALA A 447 -34.36 -19.17 -31.71
N THR A 448 -35.63 -19.52 -31.88
CA THR A 448 -36.34 -19.44 -33.16
C THR A 448 -37.39 -18.34 -33.08
N THR A 449 -37.39 -17.41 -34.02
CA THR A 449 -38.42 -16.36 -34.11
C THR A 449 -39.80 -16.98 -34.45
N PRO A 450 -40.91 -16.49 -33.88
CA PRO A 450 -42.27 -16.94 -34.23
C PRO A 450 -42.62 -16.79 -35.72
N ARG A 451 -43.67 -17.52 -36.16
CA ARG A 451 -44.22 -17.51 -37.53
C ARG A 451 -44.97 -16.22 -37.88
#